data_AF-A0A4Y2QYU3-F1
#
_entry.id   AF-A0A4Y2QYU3-F1
#
_cell.length_a   1.000
_cell.length_b   1.000
_cell.length_c   1.000
_cell.angle_alpha   90.00
_cell.angle_beta   90.00
_cell.angle_gamma   90.00
#
_symmetry.space_group_name_H-M   'P 1'
#
loop_
_entity.id
_entity.type
_entity.pdbx_description
1 polymer ?
#
loop_
_entity_poly.entity_id
_entity_poly.type
_entity_poly.pdbx_seq_one_letter_code
_entity_poly.pdbx_strand_id
1 'polypeptide(L)'
;MHKKITVLELVGPSKRGLANAVPNLSWAVGLSILPLIAYLSRYWVTLGFTCTSIAVLMFGYWKFLPESPRWLVSHEKYEEAADSLMMIAKTNGKKVDRQDILMKIKVRFCHKKSFKDYKKCFPYTRNDLILTASFNE
;
A
#
# COMPACT_ATOMS: atom_id res chain seq x y z
N MET A 1 -2.86 -6.92 14.13
CA MET A 1 -2.87 -7.30 12.70
C MET A 1 -3.23 -6.09 11.82
N HIS A 2 -2.27 -5.21 11.54
CA HIS A 2 -2.48 -4.00 10.71
C HIS A 2 -1.55 -4.05 9.49
N LYS A 3 -1.77 -5.03 8.60
CA LYS A 3 -1.28 -4.96 7.22
C LYS A 3 -2.46 -4.44 6.39
N LYS A 4 -2.39 -3.20 5.87
CA LYS A 4 -3.12 -2.75 4.66
C LYS A 4 -2.93 -1.25 4.38
N ILE A 5 -1.91 -0.93 3.59
CA ILE A 5 -1.97 0.16 2.62
C ILE A 5 -1.29 -0.42 1.36
N THR A 6 -2.05 -1.13 0.52
CA THR A 6 -1.45 -2.18 -0.33
C THR A 6 -1.61 -2.01 -1.84
N VAL A 7 -2.21 -0.92 -2.35
CA VAL A 7 -2.29 -0.70 -3.81
C VAL A 7 -2.00 0.75 -4.17
N LEU A 8 -2.63 1.69 -3.48
CA LEU A 8 -2.47 3.12 -3.75
C LEU A 8 -1.06 3.66 -3.47
N GLU A 9 -0.29 3.00 -2.61
CA GLU A 9 1.11 3.33 -2.35
C GLU A 9 2.03 2.92 -3.50
N LEU A 10 1.71 1.81 -4.16
CA LEU A 10 2.48 1.24 -5.25
C LEU A 10 2.18 1.96 -6.58
N VAL A 11 0.99 2.54 -6.68
CA VAL A 11 0.51 3.22 -7.88
C VAL A 11 0.89 4.70 -7.86
N GLY A 12 1.57 5.12 -8.92
CA GLY A 12 1.94 6.53 -9.14
C GLY A 12 0.71 7.44 -9.23
N PRO A 13 0.84 8.73 -8.87
CA PRO A 13 -0.30 9.65 -8.72
C PRO A 13 -1.23 9.71 -9.94
N SER A 14 -0.70 9.58 -11.15
CA SER A 14 -1.46 9.57 -12.40
C SER A 14 -2.43 8.38 -12.52
N LYS A 15 -2.11 7.20 -11.96
CA LYS A 15 -2.91 5.98 -12.09
C LYS A 15 -3.76 5.66 -10.85
N ARG A 16 -3.72 6.51 -9.81
CA ARG A 16 -4.45 6.29 -8.55
C ARG A 16 -5.97 6.33 -8.72
N GLY A 17 -6.47 7.19 -9.61
CA GLY A 17 -7.90 7.24 -9.93
C GLY A 17 -8.39 5.89 -10.47
N LEU A 18 -7.66 5.34 -11.44
CA LEU A 18 -7.97 4.02 -12.02
C LEU A 18 -7.84 2.89 -10.97
N ALA A 19 -6.80 2.93 -10.13
CA ALA A 19 -6.61 1.94 -9.07
C ALA A 19 -7.74 1.93 -8.03
N ASN A 20 -8.38 3.07 -7.79
CA ASN A 20 -9.59 3.15 -6.96
C ASN A 20 -10.85 2.78 -7.74
N ALA A 21 -10.93 3.12 -9.03
CA ALA A 21 -12.10 2.85 -9.85
C ALA A 21 -12.32 1.34 -10.08
N VAL A 22 -11.26 0.57 -10.32
CA VAL A 22 -11.37 -0.87 -10.64
C VAL A 22 -12.10 -1.68 -9.55
N PRO A 23 -11.74 -1.58 -8.25
CA PRO A 23 -12.49 -2.25 -7.19
C PRO A 23 -13.95 -1.81 -7.13
N ASN A 24 -14.22 -0.50 -7.28
CA ASN A 24 -15.59 0.03 -7.25
C ASN A 24 -16.45 -0.47 -8.41
N LEU A 25 -15.89 -0.52 -9.62
CA LEU A 25 -16.57 -1.11 -10.77
C LEU A 25 -16.84 -2.60 -10.55
N SER A 26 -15.85 -3.35 -10.04
CA SER A 26 -16.03 -4.79 -9.77
C SER A 26 -17.14 -5.05 -8.75
N TRP A 27 -17.25 -4.20 -7.72
CA TRP A 27 -18.31 -4.26 -6.73
C TRP A 27 -19.68 -3.98 -7.34
N ALA A 28 -19.80 -2.91 -8.13
CA ALA A 28 -21.04 -2.56 -8.82
C ALA A 28 -21.50 -3.70 -9.74
N VAL A 29 -20.59 -4.25 -10.55
CA VAL A 29 -20.89 -5.38 -11.45
C VAL A 29 -21.31 -6.62 -10.66
N GLY A 30 -20.62 -6.97 -9.57
CA GLY A 30 -20.98 -8.10 -8.72
C GLY A 30 -22.40 -7.95 -8.13
N LEU A 31 -22.74 -6.76 -7.65
CA LEU A 31 -24.08 -6.46 -7.13
C LEU A 31 -25.15 -6.46 -8.21
N SER A 32 -24.85 -6.11 -9.46
CA SER A 32 -25.81 -6.20 -10.57
C SER A 32 -26.06 -7.63 -11.04
N ILE A 33 -25.05 -8.50 -10.98
CA ILE A 33 -25.14 -9.91 -11.42
C ILE A 33 -25.88 -10.77 -10.39
N LEU A 34 -25.66 -10.54 -9.09
CA LEU A 34 -26.31 -11.27 -7.99
C LEU A 34 -27.85 -11.41 -8.12
N PRO A 35 -28.62 -10.32 -8.31
CA PRO A 35 -30.07 -10.41 -8.46
C PRO A 35 -30.49 -11.05 -9.79
N LEU A 36 -29.67 -10.93 -10.85
CA LEU A 36 -29.93 -11.60 -12.13
C LEU A 36 -29.86 -13.13 -11.97
N ILE A 37 -28.85 -13.61 -11.24
CA ILE A 37 -28.71 -15.03 -10.88
C ILE A 37 -29.83 -15.46 -9.93
N ALA A 38 -30.21 -14.60 -8.97
CA ALA A 38 -31.32 -14.88 -8.06
C ALA A 38 -32.67 -15.02 -8.80
N TYR A 39 -32.87 -14.24 -9.86
CA TYR A 39 -34.08 -14.31 -10.68
C TYR A 39 -34.13 -15.60 -11.51
N LEU A 40 -32.98 -16.02 -12.07
CA LEU A 40 -32.88 -17.25 -12.87
C LEU A 40 -32.89 -18.52 -12.02
N SER A 41 -32.42 -18.45 -10.77
CA SER A 41 -32.30 -19.61 -9.89
C SER A 41 -33.43 -19.66 -8.86
N ARG A 42 -34.30 -20.66 -8.99
CA ARG A 42 -35.44 -20.87 -8.08
C ARG A 42 -35.05 -21.42 -6.70
N TYR A 43 -33.79 -21.85 -6.54
CA TYR A 43 -33.27 -22.46 -5.32
C TYR A 43 -32.25 -21.53 -4.62
N TRP A 44 -32.55 -21.18 -3.39
CA TRP A 44 -31.70 -20.35 -2.52
C TRP A 44 -30.31 -20.96 -2.24
N VAL A 45 -30.19 -22.29 -2.33
CA VAL A 45 -28.92 -23.02 -2.14
C VAL A 45 -27.90 -22.69 -3.24
N THR A 46 -28.36 -22.52 -4.49
CA THR A 46 -27.49 -22.18 -5.63
C THR A 46 -26.87 -20.78 -5.47
N LEU A 47 -27.62 -19.83 -4.89
CA LEU A 47 -27.12 -18.51 -4.52
C LEU A 47 -26.01 -18.60 -3.46
N GLY A 48 -26.23 -19.43 -2.43
CA GLY A 48 -25.24 -19.69 -1.39
C GLY A 48 -23.92 -20.20 -1.95
N PHE A 49 -23.97 -21.24 -2.80
CA PHE A 49 -22.77 -21.79 -3.45
C PHE A 49 -22.05 -20.77 -4.34
N THR A 50 -22.81 -19.94 -5.07
CA THR A 50 -22.23 -18.91 -5.93
C THR A 50 -21.48 -17.86 -5.11
N CYS A 51 -22.08 -17.37 -4.02
CA CYS A 51 -21.45 -16.44 -3.10
C CYS A 51 -20.20 -17.02 -2.43
N THR A 52 -20.28 -18.26 -1.93
CA THR A 52 -19.14 -18.95 -1.31
C THR A 52 -18.01 -19.16 -2.32
N SER A 53 -18.33 -19.56 -3.55
CA SER A 53 -17.34 -19.74 -4.62
C SER A 53 -16.60 -18.44 -4.94
N ILE A 54 -17.33 -17.33 -5.11
CA ILE A 54 -16.75 -16.00 -5.33
C ILE A 54 -15.86 -15.58 -4.15
N ALA A 55 -16.32 -15.81 -2.91
CA ALA A 55 -15.54 -15.50 -1.72
C ALA A 55 -14.24 -16.31 -1.65
N VAL A 56 -14.30 -17.63 -1.91
CA VAL A 56 -13.12 -18.51 -1.92
C VAL A 56 -12.12 -18.08 -2.99
N LEU A 57 -12.58 -17.72 -4.19
CA LEU A 57 -11.73 -17.17 -5.24
C LEU A 57 -11.03 -15.90 -4.76
N MET A 58 -11.75 -14.95 -4.13
CA MET A 58 -11.16 -13.73 -3.59
C MET A 58 -10.13 -14.01 -2.48
N PHE A 59 -10.38 -14.99 -1.61
CA PHE A 59 -9.40 -15.43 -0.61
C PHE A 59 -8.15 -16.03 -1.24
N GLY A 60 -8.26 -16.75 -2.36
CA GLY A 60 -7.12 -17.25 -3.12
C GLY A 60 -6.23 -16.13 -3.67
N TYR A 61 -6.83 -15.04 -4.15
CA TYR A 61 -6.11 -13.87 -4.66
C TYR A 61 -5.26 -13.16 -3.60
N TRP A 62 -5.60 -13.29 -2.31
CA TRP A 62 -4.84 -12.67 -1.22
C TRP A 62 -3.37 -13.09 -1.22
N LYS A 63 -3.08 -14.36 -1.54
CA LYS A 63 -1.72 -14.92 -1.49
C LYS A 63 -0.81 -14.36 -2.60
N PHE A 64 -1.39 -13.84 -3.68
CA PHE A 64 -0.65 -13.29 -4.82
C PHE A 64 -0.35 -11.80 -4.70
N LEU A 65 -0.93 -11.09 -3.72
CA LEU A 65 -0.71 -9.66 -3.57
C LEU A 65 0.68 -9.41 -2.96
N PRO A 66 1.59 -8.69 -3.66
CA PRO A 66 2.90 -8.38 -3.10
C PRO A 66 2.75 -7.54 -1.82
N GLU A 67 3.61 -7.79 -0.84
CA GLU A 67 3.57 -7.04 0.42
C GLU A 67 3.98 -5.58 0.22
N SER A 68 3.51 -4.69 1.10
CA SER A 68 3.84 -3.27 0.95
C SER A 68 5.31 -2.99 1.30
N PRO A 69 6.05 -2.26 0.44
CA PRO A 69 7.48 -2.00 0.65
C PRO A 69 7.74 -1.19 1.93
N ARG A 70 6.80 -0.36 2.38
CA ARG A 70 6.93 0.40 3.64
C ARG A 70 6.88 -0.51 4.87
N TRP A 71 6.00 -1.51 4.87
CA TRP A 71 5.90 -2.47 5.98
C TRP A 71 7.18 -3.29 6.10
N LEU A 72 7.71 -3.74 4.95
CA LEU A 72 8.97 -4.48 4.87
C LEU A 72 10.15 -3.65 5.40
N VAL A 73 10.22 -2.36 5.04
CA VAL A 73 11.24 -1.44 5.57
C VAL A 73 11.10 -1.25 7.09
N SER A 74 9.88 -1.18 7.63
CA SER A 74 9.66 -1.09 9.08
C SER A 74 9.98 -2.37 9.84
N HIS A 75 9.97 -3.54 9.17
CA HIS A 75 10.34 -4.84 9.74
C HIS A 75 11.79 -5.22 9.43
N GLU A 76 12.62 -4.27 8.97
CA GLU A 76 14.04 -4.47 8.62
C GLU A 76 14.28 -5.51 7.52
N LYS A 77 13.23 -5.90 6.79
CA LYS A 77 13.27 -6.82 5.65
C LYS A 77 13.58 -6.07 4.35
N TYR A 78 14.80 -5.53 4.26
CA TYR A 78 15.20 -4.65 3.16
C TYR A 78 15.32 -5.36 1.80
N GLU A 79 15.69 -6.64 1.80
CA GLU A 79 15.82 -7.46 0.59
C GLU A 79 14.46 -7.69 -0.10
N GLU A 80 13.46 -8.15 0.68
CA GLU A 80 12.08 -8.35 0.20
C GLU A 80 11.45 -7.03 -0.29
N ALA A 81 11.79 -5.90 0.36
CA ALA A 81 11.34 -4.57 -0.04
C ALA A 81 11.93 -4.16 -1.40
N ALA A 82 13.21 -4.45 -1.63
CA ALA A 82 13.88 -4.15 -2.89
C ALA A 82 13.31 -4.98 -4.05
N ASP A 83 12.99 -6.26 -3.82
CA ASP A 83 12.41 -7.13 -4.85
C ASP A 83 11.00 -6.66 -5.25
N SER A 84 10.18 -6.28 -4.27
CA SER A 84 8.86 -5.68 -4.51
C SER A 84 8.97 -4.37 -5.32
N LEU A 85 9.94 -3.51 -4.98
CA LEU A 85 10.19 -2.26 -5.71
C LEU A 85 10.73 -2.50 -7.12
N MET A 86 11.54 -3.55 -7.33
CA MET A 86 12.04 -3.92 -8.65
C MET A 86 10.89 -4.36 -9.56
N MET A 87 9.93 -5.13 -9.06
CA MET A 87 8.73 -5.52 -9.82
C MET A 87 7.94 -4.29 -10.28
N ILE A 88 7.75 -3.30 -9.40
CA ILE A 88 7.06 -2.05 -9.73
C ILE A 88 7.87 -1.21 -10.72
N ALA A 89 9.20 -1.15 -10.56
CA ALA A 89 10.09 -0.40 -11.45
C ALA A 89 10.05 -0.97 -12.88
N LYS A 90 10.01 -2.30 -13.02
CA LYS A 90 9.80 -3.00 -14.30
C LYS A 90 8.47 -2.60 -14.93
N THR A 91 7.37 -2.63 -14.16
CA THR A 91 6.04 -2.22 -14.65
C THR A 91 5.99 -0.74 -15.06
N ASN A 92 6.78 0.11 -14.41
CA ASN A 92 6.90 1.54 -14.74
C ASN A 92 7.95 1.83 -15.83
N GLY A 93 8.58 0.82 -16.43
CA GLY A 93 9.57 0.98 -17.50
C GLY A 93 10.91 1.60 -17.05
N LYS A 94 11.17 1.68 -15.74
CA LYS A 94 12.41 2.28 -15.23
C LYS A 94 13.45 1.18 -15.01
N LYS A 95 14.59 1.29 -15.71
CA LYS A 95 15.76 0.44 -15.44
C LYS A 95 16.43 0.93 -14.15
N VAL A 96 16.33 0.14 -13.08
CA VAL A 96 16.93 0.46 -11.78
C VAL A 96 17.66 -0.78 -11.29
N ASP A 97 18.89 -0.59 -10.82
CA ASP A 97 19.69 -1.67 -10.26
C ASP A 97 19.24 -2.03 -8.83
N ARG A 98 19.35 -3.31 -8.48
CA ARG A 98 18.92 -3.83 -7.17
C ARG A 98 19.73 -3.21 -6.03
N GLN A 99 21.04 -3.03 -6.22
CA GLN A 99 21.93 -2.51 -5.19
C GLN A 99 21.68 -1.02 -4.95
N ASP A 100 21.40 -0.25 -6.01
CA ASP A 100 21.03 1.17 -5.90
C ASP A 100 19.73 1.37 -5.11
N ILE A 101 18.71 0.52 -5.34
CA ILE A 101 17.45 0.55 -4.57
C ILE A 101 17.72 0.24 -3.09
N LEU A 102 18.45 -0.85 -2.81
CA LEU A 102 18.75 -1.29 -1.46
C LEU A 102 19.52 -0.22 -0.68
N MET A 103 20.53 0.39 -1.31
CA MET A 103 21.33 1.45 -0.72
C MET A 103 20.46 2.68 -0.42
N LYS A 104 19.62 3.11 -1.35
CA LYS A 104 18.67 4.22 -1.15
C LYS A 104 17.71 3.97 0.01
N ILE A 105 17.20 2.74 0.15
CA ILE A 105 16.32 2.37 1.27
C ILE A 105 17.07 2.48 2.60
N LYS A 106 18.27 1.89 2.70
CA LYS A 106 19.08 1.90 3.93
C LYS A 106 19.47 3.32 4.33
N VAL A 107 19.92 4.15 3.38
CA VAL A 107 20.29 5.56 3.62
C VAL A 107 19.07 6.37 4.10
N ARG A 108 17.92 6.23 3.44
CA ARG A 108 16.67 6.92 3.84
C ARG A 108 16.20 6.49 5.22
N PHE A 109 16.34 5.21 5.54
CA PHE A 109 16.00 4.69 6.86
C PHE A 109 16.94 5.25 7.94
N CYS A 110 18.26 5.24 7.69
CA CYS A 110 19.27 5.81 8.59
C CYS A 110 19.02 7.30 8.86
N HIS A 111 18.78 8.09 7.82
CA HIS A 111 18.45 9.51 7.94
C HIS A 111 17.16 9.73 8.76
N LYS A 112 16.13 8.90 8.54
CA LYS A 112 14.87 9.01 9.28
C LYS A 112 15.02 8.64 10.75
N LYS A 113 15.88 7.66 11.06
CA LYS A 113 16.23 7.28 12.43
C LYS A 113 16.98 8.41 13.14
N SER A 114 18.06 8.91 12.53
CA SER A 114 18.85 10.03 13.05
C SER A 114 18.02 11.29 13.29
N PHE A 115 17.12 11.66 12.36
CA PHE A 115 16.23 12.81 12.54
C PHE A 115 15.22 12.61 13.69
N LYS A 116 14.72 11.38 13.87
CA LYS A 116 13.83 11.03 14.98
C LYS A 116 14.57 11.10 16.32
N ASP A 117 15.81 10.64 16.35
CA ASP A 117 16.68 10.71 17.53
C ASP A 117 17.03 12.17 17.87
N TYR A 118 17.37 12.99 16.85
CA TYR A 118 17.58 14.43 17.00
C TYR A 118 16.35 15.14 17.59
N LYS A 119 15.15 14.89 17.05
CA LYS A 119 13.89 15.45 17.58
C LYS A 119 13.56 15.00 18.99
N LYS A 120 14.05 13.82 19.40
CA LYS A 120 13.89 13.33 20.78
C LYS A 120 14.77 14.13 21.75
N CYS A 121 15.98 14.50 21.32
CA CYS A 121 16.90 15.32 22.10
C CYS A 121 16.48 16.80 22.15
N PHE A 122 15.87 17.31 21.08
CA PHE A 122 15.47 18.71 20.97
C PHE A 122 13.97 18.80 20.66
N PRO A 123 13.09 18.88 21.69
CA PRO A 123 11.64 18.89 21.52
C PRO A 123 11.06 20.26 21.09
N TYR A 124 11.90 21.25 20.77
CA TYR A 124 11.49 22.63 20.49
C TYR A 124 10.57 22.70 19.25
N THR A 125 9.39 23.30 19.41
CA THR A 125 8.34 23.36 18.37
C THR A 125 8.61 24.53 17.41
N ARG A 126 7.95 24.69 16.26
CA ARG A 126 8.25 25.83 15.34
C ARG A 126 7.98 27.22 15.96
N ASN A 127 7.07 27.34 16.93
CA ASN A 127 6.69 28.62 17.57
C ASN A 127 7.74 29.08 18.58
N ASP A 128 8.15 28.11 19.36
CA ASP A 128 9.44 27.91 19.98
C ASP A 128 10.58 28.07 18.92
N LEU A 129 10.90 29.18 18.32
CA LEU A 129 12.13 29.40 17.49
C LEU A 129 12.06 30.85 17.03
N ILE A 130 10.83 31.29 16.77
CA ILE A 130 10.41 32.66 16.59
C ILE A 130 10.55 33.42 17.92
N LEU A 131 10.20 32.80 19.06
CA LEU A 131 10.36 33.42 20.39
C LEU A 131 11.83 33.67 20.78
N THR A 132 12.76 32.80 20.39
CA THR A 132 14.21 33.01 20.63
C THR A 132 14.83 34.06 19.72
N ALA A 133 14.25 34.29 18.54
CA ALA A 133 14.70 35.35 17.63
C ALA A 133 14.22 36.74 18.07
N SER A 134 13.04 36.83 18.68
CA SER A 134 12.44 38.09 19.16
C SER A 134 12.99 38.57 20.52
N PHE A 135 13.79 37.76 21.22
CA PHE A 135 14.38 38.11 22.53
C PHE A 135 15.80 38.67 22.41
N ASN A 136 16.33 38.81 21.18
CA ASN A 136 17.69 39.29 20.90
C ASN A 136 17.69 40.64 20.13
N GLU A 137 16.54 41.32 20.08
CA GLU A 137 16.37 42.75 19.76
C GLU A 137 15.97 43.50 21.03
#